data_AF-A0A7C4IB43-F1
#
_entry.id   AF-A0A7C4IB43-F1
#
_cell.length_a   1.000
_cell.length_b   1.000
_cell.length_c   1.000
_cell.angle_alpha   90.00
_cell.angle_beta   90.00
_cell.angle_gamma   90.00
#
_symmetry.space_group_name_H-M   'P 1'
#
loop_
_entity.id
_entity.type
_entity.pdbx_description
1 polymer ?
#
loop_
_entity_poly.entity_id
_entity_poly.type
_entity_poly.pdbx_seq_one_letter_code
_entity_poly.pdbx_strand_id
1 'polypeptide(L)'
;MVAILGFSRERIFDAVKDMYTSVANAPQLPYHFPVGREAGLIAGYPQDVLDAVPAATLASFAGVAYPFRAGVIKEGDTVLDIGAGAGTDSWIAARLVGPRGKVYALDMTPAMLARLRALAASVPNLEVLEGNAESLPLPDASVDVVTSNGMLNLVPDKRRAIAEIFRVLKPGGRVQIADIVIRRPVTFDCKTDPELWAECVVGASIDEDYLAAFRDAGFEDVAVLREFDFFSHSRSDYTREVARRFGAHAIEIAMRRAPQAPPLWVQWARRADPRRAVRAVRRRGLAGAAALGAAMLACYGTLAATALLSLAGITLAVNGGAVSAAILAFGTLAVIAVAAGVRKHGRYAPLAVALAGGAILLYAHLVDFSFAVEALGFVAIGIAIWLDHRAREPALPARGKRAVGERAAAS
;
A
#
# COMPACT_ATOMS: atom_id res chain seq x y z
N MET A 1 6.13 0.21 -1.62
CA MET A 1 6.16 -1.11 -0.93
C MET A 1 6.59 -0.88 0.51
N VAL A 2 5.75 -1.24 1.49
CA VAL A 2 6.09 -1.15 2.92
C VAL A 2 7.17 -2.19 3.21
N ALA A 3 8.31 -1.76 3.76
CA ALA A 3 9.34 -2.71 4.19
C ALA A 3 8.84 -3.38 5.47
N ILE A 4 8.65 -4.71 5.42
CA ILE A 4 8.27 -5.51 6.59
C ILE A 4 9.50 -5.60 7.49
N LEU A 5 9.72 -4.59 8.31
CA LEU A 5 10.73 -4.60 9.36
C LEU A 5 10.08 -5.17 10.61
N GLY A 6 10.04 -6.50 10.77
CA GLY A 6 9.75 -7.08 12.09
C GLY A 6 9.10 -8.46 12.18
N PHE A 7 8.34 -8.92 11.18
CA PHE A 7 7.66 -10.22 11.23
C PHE A 7 8.18 -11.19 10.18
N SER A 8 8.30 -12.47 10.54
CA SER A 8 8.56 -13.53 9.57
C SER A 8 7.33 -13.70 8.67
N ARG A 9 7.57 -14.16 7.43
CA ARG A 9 6.52 -14.47 6.45
C ARG A 9 5.49 -15.44 7.02
N GLU A 10 5.92 -16.45 7.78
CA GLU A 10 5.04 -17.42 8.44
C GLU A 10 4.10 -16.75 9.43
N ARG A 11 4.60 -15.86 10.31
CA ARG A 11 3.77 -15.17 11.31
C ARG A 11 2.66 -14.33 10.68
N ILE A 12 2.92 -13.73 9.52
CA ILE A 12 1.88 -13.00 8.79
C ILE A 12 0.81 -13.95 8.29
N PHE A 13 1.19 -15.09 7.71
CA PHE A 13 0.23 -16.08 7.22
C PHE A 13 -0.59 -16.71 8.35
N ASP A 14 0.03 -17.01 9.48
CA ASP A 14 -0.66 -17.57 10.63
C ASP A 14 -1.69 -16.58 11.18
N ALA A 15 -1.31 -15.30 11.35
CA ALA A 15 -2.24 -14.26 11.79
C ALA A 15 -3.43 -14.08 10.83
N VAL A 16 -3.19 -14.15 9.52
CA VAL A 16 -4.26 -14.10 8.51
C VAL A 16 -5.16 -15.34 8.63
N LYS A 17 -4.59 -16.55 8.70
CA LYS A 17 -5.36 -17.79 8.86
C LYS A 17 -6.21 -17.78 10.13
N ASP A 18 -5.68 -17.28 11.24
CA ASP A 18 -6.40 -17.21 12.51
C ASP A 18 -7.60 -16.25 12.41
N MET A 19 -7.39 -15.05 11.86
CA MET A 19 -8.46 -14.06 11.65
C MET A 19 -9.59 -14.62 10.77
N TYR A 20 -9.25 -15.19 9.61
CA TYR A 20 -10.26 -15.71 8.69
C TYR A 20 -10.84 -17.06 9.15
N THR A 21 -10.14 -17.82 9.99
CA THR A 21 -10.73 -18.97 10.69
C THR A 21 -11.83 -18.50 11.65
N SER A 22 -11.61 -17.39 12.36
CA SER A 22 -12.64 -16.77 13.20
C SER A 22 -13.84 -16.34 12.34
N VAL A 23 -13.62 -15.60 11.25
CA VAL A 23 -14.71 -15.15 10.34
C VAL A 23 -15.47 -16.33 9.73
N ALA A 24 -14.78 -17.43 9.42
CA ALA A 24 -15.41 -18.65 8.95
C ALA A 24 -16.25 -19.33 10.04
N ASN A 25 -15.80 -19.37 11.28
CA ASN A 25 -16.49 -20.13 12.33
C ASN A 25 -17.59 -19.32 13.04
N ALA A 26 -17.41 -18.01 13.15
CA ALA A 26 -18.29 -17.12 13.90
C ALA A 26 -18.48 -15.74 13.21
N PRO A 27 -19.02 -15.71 11.98
CA PRO A 27 -19.17 -14.47 11.19
C PRO A 27 -20.00 -13.37 11.86
N GLN A 28 -20.83 -13.71 12.84
CA GLN A 28 -21.67 -12.80 13.62
C GLN A 28 -20.90 -11.97 14.67
N LEU A 29 -19.64 -12.31 14.96
CA LEU A 29 -18.83 -11.59 15.93
C LEU A 29 -18.52 -10.16 15.47
N PRO A 30 -18.30 -9.21 16.41
CA PRO A 30 -17.95 -7.84 16.06
C PRO A 30 -16.49 -7.75 15.58
N TYR A 31 -16.27 -7.91 14.28
CA TYR A 31 -14.99 -7.63 13.63
C TYR A 31 -14.78 -6.12 13.42
N HIS A 32 -13.54 -5.71 13.24
CA HIS A 32 -13.17 -4.31 12.98
C HIS A 32 -13.49 -3.86 11.54
N PHE A 33 -13.78 -4.82 10.63
CA PHE A 33 -14.35 -4.60 9.31
C PHE A 33 -15.77 -5.17 9.20
N PRO A 34 -16.61 -4.64 8.29
CA PRO A 34 -17.90 -5.24 7.97
C PRO A 34 -17.75 -6.68 7.47
N VAL A 35 -18.65 -7.57 7.88
CA VAL A 35 -18.73 -8.96 7.43
C VAL A 35 -20.14 -9.25 6.95
N GLY A 36 -20.27 -10.17 6.00
CA GLY A 36 -21.55 -10.68 5.56
C GLY A 36 -22.23 -9.80 4.51
N ARG A 37 -23.58 -9.83 4.51
CA ARG A 37 -24.40 -9.03 3.58
C ARG A 37 -24.15 -7.54 3.71
N GLU A 38 -23.90 -7.04 4.92
CA GLU A 38 -23.56 -5.63 5.17
C GLU A 38 -22.30 -5.22 4.39
N ALA A 39 -21.25 -6.05 4.45
CA ALA A 39 -20.02 -5.82 3.69
C ALA A 39 -20.27 -5.78 2.18
N GLY A 40 -21.08 -6.69 1.65
CA GLY A 40 -21.46 -6.71 0.23
C GLY A 40 -22.16 -5.42 -0.22
N LEU A 41 -23.10 -4.91 0.57
CA LEU A 41 -23.79 -3.65 0.26
C LEU A 41 -22.84 -2.45 0.26
N ILE A 42 -21.97 -2.36 1.28
CA ILE A 42 -20.97 -1.28 1.40
C ILE A 42 -19.98 -1.34 0.22
N ALA A 43 -19.54 -2.54 -0.14
CA ALA A 43 -18.67 -2.81 -1.28
C ALA A 43 -19.33 -2.45 -2.63
N GLY A 44 -20.66 -2.31 -2.66
CA GLY A 44 -21.43 -1.87 -3.83
C GLY A 44 -21.93 -2.99 -4.71
N TYR A 45 -22.18 -4.18 -4.14
CA TYR A 45 -22.85 -5.27 -4.84
C TYR A 45 -24.33 -4.94 -5.02
N PRO A 46 -24.92 -5.24 -6.20
CA PRO A 46 -26.36 -5.15 -6.39
C PRO A 46 -27.12 -6.06 -5.40
N GLN A 47 -28.27 -5.60 -4.90
CA GLN A 47 -29.03 -6.33 -3.89
C GLN A 47 -29.53 -7.68 -4.41
N ASP A 48 -30.05 -7.71 -5.63
CA ASP A 48 -30.51 -8.90 -6.34
C ASP A 48 -29.40 -9.94 -6.50
N VAL A 49 -28.16 -9.50 -6.74
CA VAL A 49 -27.00 -10.39 -6.80
C VAL A 49 -26.73 -11.00 -5.42
N LEU A 50 -26.72 -10.19 -4.35
CA LEU A 50 -26.50 -10.68 -2.99
C LEU A 50 -27.61 -11.62 -2.52
N ASP A 51 -28.86 -11.34 -2.86
CA ASP A 51 -30.02 -12.16 -2.48
C ASP A 51 -29.99 -13.54 -3.12
N ALA A 52 -29.33 -13.67 -4.27
CA ALA A 52 -29.18 -14.94 -4.95
C ALA A 52 -28.07 -15.82 -4.32
N VAL A 53 -27.06 -15.23 -3.66
CA VAL A 53 -25.95 -15.98 -3.03
C VAL A 53 -26.46 -16.79 -1.85
N PRO A 54 -26.06 -18.08 -1.69
CA PRO A 54 -26.41 -18.88 -0.52
C PRO A 54 -26.05 -18.15 0.79
N ALA A 55 -27.03 -18.02 1.69
CA ALA A 55 -26.87 -17.25 2.92
C ALA A 55 -25.67 -17.72 3.77
N ALA A 56 -25.41 -19.03 3.81
CA ALA A 56 -24.27 -19.61 4.52
C ALA A 56 -22.90 -19.18 3.94
N THR A 57 -22.82 -19.00 2.62
CA THR A 57 -21.63 -18.49 1.93
C THR A 57 -21.49 -16.99 2.16
N LEU A 58 -22.58 -16.24 1.99
CA LEU A 58 -22.59 -14.79 2.15
C LEU A 58 -22.25 -14.37 3.58
N ALA A 59 -22.65 -15.16 4.60
CA ALA A 59 -22.43 -14.83 6.01
C ALA A 59 -20.97 -14.54 6.37
N SER A 60 -20.01 -15.22 5.76
CA SER A 60 -18.57 -15.04 6.01
C SER A 60 -17.86 -14.17 4.97
N PHE A 61 -18.61 -13.40 4.17
CA PHE A 61 -18.04 -12.49 3.17
C PHE A 61 -17.29 -11.34 3.85
N ALA A 62 -16.06 -11.07 3.40
CA ALA A 62 -15.20 -10.01 3.94
C ALA A 62 -14.48 -9.22 2.82
N GLY A 63 -15.12 -9.08 1.66
CA GLY A 63 -14.62 -8.27 0.55
C GLY A 63 -14.75 -6.77 0.81
N VAL A 64 -13.95 -5.98 0.10
CA VAL A 64 -13.80 -4.53 0.32
C VAL A 64 -14.38 -3.68 -0.82
N ALA A 65 -14.59 -4.25 -2.01
CA ALA A 65 -15.27 -3.59 -3.13
C ALA A 65 -15.87 -4.65 -4.10
N TYR A 66 -16.36 -4.22 -5.26
CA TYR A 66 -17.07 -5.08 -6.22
C TYR A 66 -16.18 -5.47 -7.43
N PRO A 67 -15.58 -6.67 -7.47
CA PRO A 67 -14.62 -7.08 -8.50
C PRO A 67 -15.26 -7.53 -9.82
N PHE A 68 -16.51 -7.14 -10.09
CA PHE A 68 -17.23 -7.46 -11.34
C PHE A 68 -17.67 -6.22 -12.15
N ARG A 69 -17.42 -5.00 -11.63
CA ARG A 69 -17.83 -3.72 -12.25
C ARG A 69 -17.48 -3.56 -13.74
N ALA A 70 -16.32 -4.02 -14.20
CA ALA A 70 -15.92 -3.86 -15.61
C ALA A 70 -16.50 -4.95 -16.52
N GLY A 71 -17.24 -5.93 -15.99
CA GLY A 71 -17.80 -7.02 -16.80
C GLY A 71 -16.72 -7.84 -17.50
N VAL A 72 -15.57 -8.04 -16.83
CA VAL A 72 -14.42 -8.72 -17.43
C VAL A 72 -14.66 -10.21 -17.64
N ILE A 73 -15.61 -10.82 -16.95
CA ILE A 73 -15.97 -12.24 -17.09
C ILE A 73 -17.02 -12.39 -18.19
N LYS A 74 -16.79 -13.34 -19.10
CA LYS A 74 -17.69 -13.74 -20.18
C LYS A 74 -18.07 -15.21 -20.06
N GLU A 75 -19.16 -15.59 -20.72
CA GLU A 75 -19.57 -16.99 -20.80
C GLU A 75 -18.46 -17.86 -21.44
N GLY A 76 -18.20 -19.01 -20.84
CA GLY A 76 -17.15 -19.94 -21.28
C GLY A 76 -15.74 -19.61 -20.76
N ASP A 77 -15.54 -18.48 -20.08
CA ASP A 77 -14.23 -18.13 -19.53
C ASP A 77 -13.80 -19.14 -18.44
N THR A 78 -12.48 -19.38 -18.36
CA THR A 78 -11.85 -19.96 -17.17
C THR A 78 -11.39 -18.83 -16.26
N VAL A 79 -12.00 -18.72 -15.07
CA VAL A 79 -11.73 -17.68 -14.08
C VAL A 79 -10.91 -18.27 -12.92
N LEU A 80 -9.94 -17.51 -12.42
CA LEU A 80 -9.32 -17.76 -11.12
C LEU A 80 -9.70 -16.65 -10.14
N ASP A 81 -10.38 -17.02 -9.06
CA ASP A 81 -10.70 -16.14 -7.94
C ASP A 81 -9.71 -16.35 -6.79
N ILE A 82 -8.90 -15.34 -6.50
CA ILE A 82 -7.78 -15.41 -5.56
C ILE A 82 -8.17 -14.80 -4.22
N GLY A 83 -8.11 -15.61 -3.16
CA GLY A 83 -8.62 -15.24 -1.84
C GLY A 83 -10.13 -15.41 -1.76
N ALA A 84 -10.62 -16.55 -2.24
CA ALA A 84 -12.05 -16.82 -2.41
C ALA A 84 -12.85 -16.81 -1.08
N GLY A 85 -12.19 -17.02 0.05
CA GLY A 85 -12.83 -17.13 1.36
C GLY A 85 -13.89 -18.24 1.35
N ALA A 86 -15.11 -17.91 1.79
CA ALA A 86 -16.24 -18.84 1.76
C ALA A 86 -16.89 -19.00 0.36
N GLY A 87 -16.43 -18.25 -0.66
CA GLY A 87 -16.82 -18.41 -2.07
C GLY A 87 -17.93 -17.49 -2.58
N THR A 88 -18.17 -16.33 -1.95
CA THR A 88 -19.20 -15.39 -2.44
C THR A 88 -18.89 -14.90 -3.86
N ASP A 89 -17.67 -14.43 -4.09
CA ASP A 89 -17.24 -13.96 -5.41
C ASP A 89 -17.11 -15.10 -6.40
N SER A 90 -16.58 -16.25 -5.97
CA SER A 90 -16.45 -17.43 -6.82
C SER A 90 -17.82 -17.98 -7.28
N TRP A 91 -18.85 -17.90 -6.43
CA TRP A 91 -20.21 -18.29 -6.79
C TRP A 91 -20.84 -17.36 -7.83
N ILE A 92 -20.58 -16.05 -7.71
CA ILE A 92 -21.03 -15.05 -8.69
C ILE A 92 -20.31 -15.31 -10.02
N ALA A 93 -18.99 -15.49 -9.98
CA ALA A 93 -18.19 -15.83 -11.16
C ALA A 93 -18.69 -17.10 -11.84
N ALA A 94 -19.06 -18.14 -11.07
CA ALA A 94 -19.54 -19.41 -11.61
C ALA A 94 -20.85 -19.26 -12.40
N ARG A 95 -21.70 -18.29 -12.04
CA ARG A 95 -22.89 -17.95 -12.82
C ARG A 95 -22.55 -17.15 -14.07
N LEU A 96 -21.63 -16.18 -13.95
CA LEU A 96 -21.23 -15.32 -15.06
C LEU A 96 -20.56 -16.10 -16.20
N VAL A 97 -19.73 -17.10 -15.86
CA VAL A 97 -19.10 -17.96 -16.88
C VAL A 97 -20.05 -18.97 -17.50
N GLY A 98 -21.20 -19.22 -16.88
CA GLY A 98 -22.18 -20.20 -17.35
C GLY A 98 -21.68 -21.66 -17.30
N PRO A 99 -22.48 -22.62 -17.78
CA PRO A 99 -22.21 -24.05 -17.63
C PRO A 99 -21.01 -24.55 -18.43
N ARG A 100 -20.54 -23.78 -19.42
CA ARG A 100 -19.38 -24.12 -20.26
C ARG A 100 -18.06 -23.55 -19.73
N GLY A 101 -18.14 -22.57 -18.83
CA GLY A 101 -16.96 -21.98 -18.22
C GLY A 101 -16.55 -22.70 -16.94
N LYS A 102 -15.49 -22.21 -16.31
CA LYS A 102 -14.92 -22.82 -15.11
C LYS A 102 -14.41 -21.75 -14.16
N VAL A 103 -14.57 -21.97 -12.86
CA VAL A 103 -14.01 -21.11 -11.83
C VAL A 103 -13.11 -21.92 -10.92
N TYR A 104 -11.86 -21.50 -10.81
CA TYR A 104 -10.94 -21.93 -9.77
C TYR A 104 -11.04 -20.96 -8.60
N ALA A 105 -11.41 -21.44 -7.42
CA ALA A 105 -11.49 -20.64 -6.20
C ALA A 105 -10.33 -21.02 -5.28
N LEU A 106 -9.38 -20.10 -5.10
CA LEU A 106 -8.16 -20.32 -4.34
C LEU A 106 -8.22 -19.65 -2.97
N ASP A 107 -7.96 -20.44 -1.92
CA ASP A 107 -7.77 -19.95 -0.56
C ASP A 107 -6.69 -20.76 0.17
N MET A 108 -6.16 -20.23 1.27
CA MET A 108 -5.13 -20.89 2.10
C MET A 108 -5.62 -21.26 3.50
N THR A 109 -6.82 -20.80 3.89
CA THR A 109 -7.36 -20.94 5.24
C THR A 109 -8.21 -22.21 5.33
N PRO A 110 -7.84 -23.22 6.14
CA PRO A 110 -8.56 -24.49 6.18
C PRO A 110 -10.08 -24.36 6.46
N ALA A 111 -10.47 -23.45 7.36
CA ALA A 111 -11.88 -23.21 7.67
C ALA A 111 -12.67 -22.58 6.50
N MET A 112 -12.03 -21.70 5.72
CA MET A 112 -12.63 -21.15 4.50
C MET A 112 -12.73 -22.21 3.41
N LEU A 113 -11.67 -23.01 3.22
CA LEU A 113 -11.65 -24.12 2.28
C LEU A 113 -12.75 -25.15 2.57
N ALA A 114 -13.06 -25.44 3.84
CA ALA A 114 -14.16 -26.33 4.20
C ALA A 114 -15.52 -25.79 3.71
N ARG A 115 -15.79 -24.49 3.92
CA ARG A 115 -17.01 -23.82 3.43
C ARG A 115 -17.06 -23.78 1.90
N LEU A 116 -15.93 -23.47 1.27
CA LEU A 116 -15.80 -23.38 -0.19
C LEU A 116 -16.00 -24.75 -0.86
N ARG A 117 -15.49 -25.84 -0.27
CA ARG A 117 -15.73 -27.22 -0.73
C ARG A 117 -17.20 -27.61 -0.60
N ALA A 118 -17.87 -27.23 0.49
CA ALA A 118 -19.29 -27.46 0.67
C ALA A 118 -20.13 -26.71 -0.39
N LEU A 119 -19.74 -25.48 -0.72
CA LEU A 119 -20.35 -24.71 -1.81
C LEU A 119 -20.14 -25.39 -3.17
N ALA A 120 -18.90 -25.77 -3.49
CA ALA A 120 -18.53 -26.41 -4.75
C ALA A 120 -19.27 -27.72 -5.01
N ALA A 121 -19.66 -28.47 -3.96
CA ALA A 121 -20.49 -29.66 -4.11
C ALA A 121 -21.85 -29.40 -4.79
N SER A 122 -22.33 -28.14 -4.77
CA SER A 122 -23.58 -27.71 -5.39
C SER A 122 -23.40 -26.83 -6.64
N VAL A 123 -22.14 -26.54 -7.03
CA VAL A 123 -21.80 -25.65 -8.14
C VAL A 123 -20.85 -26.40 -9.09
N PRO A 124 -21.37 -27.06 -10.15
CA PRO A 124 -20.60 -28.03 -10.95
C PRO A 124 -19.35 -27.47 -11.64
N ASN A 125 -19.33 -26.16 -11.93
CA ASN A 125 -18.25 -25.47 -12.62
C ASN A 125 -17.31 -24.70 -11.65
N LEU A 126 -17.39 -24.96 -10.35
CA LEU A 126 -16.52 -24.38 -9.32
C LEU A 126 -15.57 -25.44 -8.77
N GLU A 127 -14.26 -25.21 -8.91
CA GLU A 127 -13.20 -26.07 -8.40
C GLU A 127 -12.40 -25.35 -7.31
N VAL A 128 -12.16 -26.05 -6.20
CA VAL A 128 -11.44 -25.47 -5.05
C VAL A 128 -9.96 -25.78 -5.14
N LEU A 129 -9.13 -24.75 -5.06
CA LEU A 129 -7.67 -24.86 -4.96
C LEU A 129 -7.20 -24.42 -3.58
N GLU A 130 -6.39 -25.26 -2.95
CA GLU A 130 -5.69 -24.90 -1.72
C GLU A 130 -4.30 -24.38 -2.08
N GLY A 131 -3.98 -23.14 -1.71
CA GLY A 131 -2.69 -22.55 -2.08
C GLY A 131 -2.54 -21.08 -1.71
N ASN A 132 -1.37 -20.53 -2.02
CA ASN A 132 -0.97 -19.15 -1.75
C ASN A 132 -0.83 -18.38 -3.07
N ALA A 133 -1.27 -17.12 -3.12
CA ALA A 133 -1.08 -16.23 -4.28
C ALA A 133 0.39 -16.10 -4.75
N GLU A 134 1.36 -16.28 -3.85
CA GLU A 134 2.78 -16.21 -4.20
C GLU A 134 3.28 -17.47 -4.93
N SER A 135 2.45 -18.51 -5.03
CA SER A 135 2.75 -19.75 -5.76
C SER A 135 1.44 -20.42 -6.18
N LEU A 136 0.85 -19.95 -7.27
CA LEU A 136 -0.44 -20.42 -7.75
C LEU A 136 -0.31 -21.85 -8.31
N PRO A 137 -1.13 -22.82 -7.85
CA PRO A 137 -1.07 -24.22 -8.27
C PRO A 137 -1.76 -24.42 -9.63
N LEU A 138 -1.43 -23.59 -10.61
CA LEU A 138 -1.96 -23.61 -11.96
C LEU A 138 -0.84 -23.47 -12.99
N PRO A 139 -0.97 -24.09 -14.17
CA PRO A 139 0.00 -23.93 -15.26
C PRO A 139 0.04 -22.49 -15.80
N ASP A 140 1.11 -22.18 -16.51
CA ASP A 140 1.25 -20.94 -17.26
C ASP A 140 0.12 -20.79 -18.28
N ALA A 141 -0.37 -19.56 -18.48
CA ALA A 141 -1.38 -19.23 -19.49
C ALA A 141 -2.61 -20.17 -19.51
N SER A 142 -3.10 -20.54 -18.32
CA SER A 142 -4.20 -21.49 -18.14
C SER A 142 -5.57 -20.82 -17.93
N VAL A 143 -5.62 -19.56 -17.50
CA VAL A 143 -6.89 -18.87 -17.18
C VAL A 143 -7.13 -17.64 -18.04
N ASP A 144 -8.39 -17.34 -18.33
CA ASP A 144 -8.83 -16.21 -19.15
C ASP A 144 -9.00 -14.93 -18.33
N VAL A 145 -9.42 -15.09 -17.06
CA VAL A 145 -9.72 -13.99 -16.16
C VAL A 145 -9.21 -14.27 -14.75
N VAL A 146 -8.71 -13.24 -14.07
CA VAL A 146 -8.41 -13.27 -12.63
C VAL A 146 -9.25 -12.24 -11.89
N THR A 147 -9.88 -12.67 -10.79
CA THR A 147 -10.53 -11.78 -9.81
C THR A 147 -9.85 -11.91 -8.45
N SER A 148 -9.90 -10.84 -7.65
CA SER A 148 -9.50 -10.87 -6.25
C SER A 148 -10.16 -9.73 -5.49
N ASN A 149 -10.46 -9.95 -4.21
CA ASN A 149 -11.12 -8.97 -3.36
C ASN A 149 -10.48 -8.89 -1.97
N GLY A 150 -9.76 -7.79 -1.69
CA GLY A 150 -9.16 -7.50 -0.37
C GLY A 150 -7.97 -8.40 0.03
N MET A 151 -7.53 -9.31 -0.85
CA MET A 151 -6.54 -10.32 -0.50
C MET A 151 -5.09 -9.87 -0.67
N LEU A 152 -4.76 -9.12 -1.73
CA LEU A 152 -3.37 -8.78 -2.04
C LEU A 152 -2.69 -7.97 -0.92
N ASN A 153 -3.45 -7.19 -0.16
CA ASN A 153 -2.94 -6.50 1.03
C ASN A 153 -2.37 -7.42 2.10
N LEU A 154 -2.90 -8.63 2.20
CA LEU A 154 -2.48 -9.64 3.18
C LEU A 154 -1.24 -10.41 2.72
N VAL A 155 -0.88 -10.32 1.44
CA VAL A 155 0.29 -10.99 0.87
C VAL A 155 1.58 -10.26 1.27
N PRO A 156 2.57 -10.97 1.86
CA PRO A 156 3.88 -10.40 2.18
C PRO A 156 4.65 -9.94 0.93
N ASP A 157 4.80 -10.82 -0.07
CA ASP A 157 5.43 -10.50 -1.35
C ASP A 157 4.38 -10.28 -2.46
N LYS A 158 3.77 -9.09 -2.42
CA LYS A 158 2.80 -8.64 -3.45
C LYS A 158 3.36 -8.72 -4.86
N ARG A 159 4.66 -8.48 -5.06
CA ARG A 159 5.27 -8.53 -6.39
C ARG A 159 5.30 -9.94 -6.93
N ARG A 160 5.64 -10.91 -6.09
CA ARG A 160 5.60 -12.33 -6.44
C ARG A 160 4.16 -12.77 -6.76
N ALA A 161 3.18 -12.35 -5.96
CA ALA A 161 1.77 -12.61 -6.28
C ALA A 161 1.34 -12.01 -7.63
N ILE A 162 1.69 -10.75 -7.91
CA ILE A 162 1.39 -10.11 -9.20
C ILE A 162 2.09 -10.84 -10.36
N ALA A 163 3.31 -11.33 -10.16
CA ALA A 163 4.02 -12.12 -11.16
C ALA A 163 3.34 -13.48 -11.42
N GLU A 164 2.85 -14.15 -10.37
CA GLU A 164 2.07 -15.39 -10.51
C GLU A 164 0.75 -15.16 -11.22
N ILE A 165 0.02 -14.07 -10.91
CA ILE A 165 -1.18 -13.66 -11.65
C ILE A 165 -0.85 -13.49 -13.14
N PHE A 166 0.24 -12.78 -13.46
CA PHE A 166 0.69 -12.61 -14.84
C PHE A 166 1.04 -13.95 -15.51
N ARG A 167 1.65 -14.88 -14.78
CA ARG A 167 2.06 -16.20 -15.28
C ARG A 167 0.87 -17.07 -15.67
N VAL A 168 -0.14 -17.18 -14.80
CA VAL A 168 -1.29 -18.07 -15.03
C VAL A 168 -2.29 -17.52 -16.05
N LEU A 169 -2.36 -16.20 -16.23
CA LEU A 169 -3.24 -15.58 -17.23
C LEU A 169 -2.76 -15.89 -18.65
N LYS A 170 -3.69 -16.19 -19.56
CA LYS A 170 -3.42 -16.25 -21.00
C LYS A 170 -2.98 -14.87 -21.54
N PRO A 171 -2.19 -14.81 -22.62
CA PRO A 171 -1.92 -13.54 -23.32
C PRO A 171 -3.23 -12.83 -23.66
N GLY A 172 -3.36 -11.55 -23.30
CA GLY A 172 -4.62 -10.81 -23.46
C GLY A 172 -5.70 -11.13 -22.41
N GLY A 173 -5.40 -11.98 -21.43
CA GLY A 173 -6.28 -12.29 -20.31
C GLY A 173 -6.62 -11.05 -19.49
N ARG A 174 -7.81 -11.04 -18.88
CA ARG A 174 -8.37 -9.87 -18.19
C ARG A 174 -8.23 -10.02 -16.68
N VAL A 175 -8.12 -8.90 -15.98
CA VAL A 175 -8.06 -8.90 -14.52
C VAL A 175 -8.97 -7.82 -13.98
N GLN A 176 -9.72 -8.14 -12.94
CA GLN A 176 -10.39 -7.14 -12.12
C GLN A 176 -10.13 -7.41 -10.63
N ILE A 177 -9.54 -6.44 -9.95
CA ILE A 177 -9.15 -6.55 -8.54
C ILE A 177 -9.83 -5.44 -7.75
N ALA A 178 -10.35 -5.82 -6.58
CA ALA A 178 -10.80 -4.93 -5.53
C ALA A 178 -9.80 -5.01 -4.36
N ASP A 179 -9.31 -3.87 -3.87
CA ASP A 179 -8.38 -3.86 -2.74
C ASP A 179 -8.42 -2.55 -1.95
N ILE A 180 -7.71 -2.48 -0.82
CA ILE A 180 -7.48 -1.24 -0.07
C ILE A 180 -6.13 -0.64 -0.45
N VAL A 181 -6.08 0.66 -0.70
CA VAL A 181 -4.83 1.41 -0.91
C VAL A 181 -4.78 2.63 0.00
N ILE A 182 -3.56 3.13 0.25
CA ILE A 182 -3.32 4.31 1.09
C ILE A 182 -2.68 5.42 0.27
N ARG A 183 -2.80 6.67 0.73
CA ARG A 183 -2.16 7.84 0.09
C ARG A 183 -0.88 8.27 0.79
N ARG A 184 -0.73 7.89 2.06
CA ARG A 184 0.42 8.23 2.90
C ARG A 184 1.08 6.95 3.42
N PRO A 185 2.41 6.89 3.47
CA PRO A 185 3.11 5.72 3.98
C PRO A 185 2.78 5.51 5.46
N VAL A 186 2.61 4.24 5.83
CA VAL A 186 2.57 3.82 7.22
C VAL A 186 3.98 3.98 7.81
N THR A 187 4.14 4.84 8.82
CA THR A 187 5.43 5.11 9.49
C THR A 187 5.68 4.22 10.71
N PHE A 188 4.85 3.19 10.92
CA PHE A 188 4.92 2.36 12.13
C PHE A 188 6.14 1.45 12.18
N ASP A 189 6.70 1.34 13.39
CA ASP A 189 7.47 0.17 13.78
C ASP A 189 6.48 -1.02 13.87
N CYS A 190 6.36 -1.74 12.76
CA CYS A 190 5.44 -2.86 12.60
C CYS A 190 5.70 -3.97 13.63
N LYS A 191 6.83 -3.95 14.35
CA LYS A 191 7.18 -4.94 15.39
C LYS A 191 6.16 -5.10 16.51
N THR A 192 5.26 -4.14 16.73
CA THR A 192 4.47 -4.07 17.98
C THR A 192 3.09 -4.72 17.92
N ASP A 193 2.46 -4.95 16.75
CA ASP A 193 1.13 -5.59 16.69
C ASP A 193 0.84 -6.24 15.30
N PRO A 194 0.94 -7.58 15.17
CA PRO A 194 0.58 -8.30 13.95
C PRO A 194 -0.91 -8.21 13.60
N GLU A 195 -1.80 -7.95 14.56
CA GLU A 195 -3.25 -7.88 14.30
C GLU A 195 -3.60 -6.70 13.39
N LEU A 196 -2.83 -5.61 13.44
CA LEU A 196 -2.97 -4.45 12.55
C LEU A 196 -2.76 -4.79 11.07
N TRP A 197 -2.04 -5.88 10.75
CA TRP A 197 -1.86 -6.35 9.37
C TRP A 197 -3.13 -6.98 8.82
N ALA A 198 -3.87 -7.72 9.65
CA ALA A 198 -5.14 -8.33 9.29
C ALA A 198 -6.25 -7.30 9.06
N GLU A 199 -6.04 -6.03 9.46
CA GLU A 199 -6.98 -4.93 9.20
C GLU A 199 -6.86 -4.31 7.79
N CYS A 200 -6.08 -4.91 6.89
CA CYS A 200 -5.79 -4.46 5.51
C CYS A 200 -5.13 -3.08 5.37
N VAL A 201 -5.11 -2.23 6.41
CA VAL A 201 -4.54 -0.87 6.35
C VAL A 201 -3.01 -0.87 6.44
N VAL A 202 -2.42 -1.75 7.27
CA VAL A 202 -0.95 -1.80 7.41
C VAL A 202 -0.29 -2.53 6.25
N GLY A 203 -0.98 -3.54 5.68
CA GLY A 203 -0.57 -4.21 4.45
C GLY A 203 -0.79 -3.39 3.19
N ALA A 204 -1.60 -2.32 3.26
CA ALA A 204 -1.93 -1.48 2.12
C ALA A 204 -0.71 -0.82 1.49
N SER A 205 -0.68 -0.85 0.16
CA SER A 205 0.32 -0.13 -0.61
C SER A 205 -0.17 1.27 -0.96
N ILE A 206 0.79 2.16 -1.21
CA ILE A 206 0.47 3.47 -1.78
C ILE A 206 -0.16 3.25 -3.15
N ASP A 207 -1.30 3.88 -3.42
CA ASP A 207 -2.06 3.80 -4.68
C ASP A 207 -1.18 3.78 -5.94
N GLU A 208 -0.32 4.77 -6.11
CA GLU A 208 0.60 4.86 -7.25
C GLU A 208 1.58 3.69 -7.32
N ASP A 209 2.13 3.26 -6.18
CA ASP A 209 3.08 2.16 -6.11
C ASP A 209 2.38 0.83 -6.42
N TYR A 210 1.12 0.68 -5.99
CA TYR A 210 0.28 -0.48 -6.23
C TYR A 210 -0.02 -0.63 -7.73
N LEU A 211 -0.54 0.42 -8.36
CA LEU A 211 -0.80 0.45 -9.81
C LEU A 211 0.50 0.27 -10.62
N ALA A 212 1.59 0.87 -10.16
CA ALA A 212 2.90 0.71 -10.80
C ALA A 212 3.42 -0.73 -10.74
N ALA A 213 3.15 -1.48 -9.67
CA ALA A 213 3.58 -2.87 -9.56
C ALA A 213 2.97 -3.75 -10.66
N PHE A 214 1.69 -3.54 -11.01
CA PHE A 214 1.06 -4.22 -12.14
C PHE A 214 1.68 -3.81 -13.48
N ARG A 215 1.90 -2.51 -13.71
CA ARG A 215 2.56 -2.03 -14.94
C ARG A 215 3.98 -2.58 -15.08
N ASP A 216 4.71 -2.67 -13.98
CA ASP A 216 6.07 -3.19 -13.94
C ASP A 216 6.09 -4.70 -14.25
N ALA A 217 5.04 -5.45 -13.87
CA ALA A 217 4.90 -6.87 -14.19
C ALA A 217 4.47 -7.16 -15.65
N GLY A 218 3.94 -6.15 -16.36
CA GLY A 218 3.52 -6.29 -17.76
C GLY A 218 2.02 -6.18 -18.00
N PHE A 219 1.25 -5.74 -17.01
CA PHE A 219 -0.15 -5.41 -17.24
C PHE A 219 -0.28 -4.08 -17.99
N GLU A 220 -1.16 -4.07 -18.98
CA GLU A 220 -1.54 -2.92 -19.78
C GLU A 220 -2.97 -2.48 -19.46
N ASP A 221 -3.35 -1.28 -19.93
CA ASP A 221 -4.68 -0.71 -19.71
C ASP A 221 -5.09 -0.68 -18.23
N VAL A 222 -4.12 -0.50 -17.33
CA VAL A 222 -4.34 -0.44 -15.87
C VAL A 222 -5.17 0.79 -15.53
N ALA A 223 -6.46 0.58 -15.33
CA ALA A 223 -7.46 1.61 -15.11
C ALA A 223 -8.09 1.48 -13.73
N VAL A 224 -8.27 2.63 -13.06
CA VAL A 224 -9.05 2.73 -11.82
C VAL A 224 -10.50 2.98 -12.21
N LEU A 225 -11.39 2.08 -11.80
CA LEU A 225 -12.81 2.14 -12.11
C LEU A 225 -13.58 2.93 -11.05
N ARG A 226 -13.19 2.76 -9.79
CA ARG A 226 -13.85 3.38 -8.63
C ARG A 226 -12.88 3.50 -7.46
N GLU A 227 -13.02 4.60 -6.73
CA GLU A 227 -12.41 4.83 -5.42
C GLU A 227 -13.49 5.26 -4.44
N PHE A 228 -13.49 4.72 -3.21
CA PHE A 228 -14.41 5.17 -2.16
C PHE A 228 -13.89 4.86 -0.76
N ASP A 229 -14.38 5.59 0.24
CA ASP A 229 -14.04 5.38 1.64
C ASP A 229 -14.83 4.20 2.23
N PHE A 230 -14.28 2.99 2.11
CA PHE A 230 -14.84 1.77 2.72
C PHE A 230 -14.84 1.85 4.25
N PHE A 231 -13.81 2.47 4.84
CA PHE A 231 -13.65 2.52 6.31
C PHE A 231 -14.63 3.48 6.98
N SER A 232 -15.25 4.41 6.26
CA SER A 232 -16.33 5.25 6.80
C SER A 232 -17.46 4.44 7.45
N HIS A 233 -17.63 3.18 7.05
CA HIS A 233 -18.64 2.24 7.59
C HIS A 233 -18.08 1.28 8.66
N SER A 234 -16.81 1.37 9.03
CA SER A 234 -16.26 0.55 10.12
C SER A 234 -16.92 0.90 11.45
N ARG A 235 -17.27 -0.11 12.25
CA ARG A 235 -17.82 0.07 13.60
C ARG A 235 -16.79 0.59 14.62
N SER A 236 -15.51 0.56 14.28
CA SER A 236 -14.40 0.97 15.15
C SER A 236 -13.98 2.40 14.85
N ASP A 237 -14.23 3.32 15.80
CA ASP A 237 -13.79 4.72 15.72
C ASP A 237 -12.28 4.83 15.50
N TYR A 238 -11.54 3.94 16.16
CA TYR A 238 -10.10 3.80 16.00
C TYR A 238 -9.71 3.49 14.56
N THR A 239 -10.37 2.48 13.94
CA THR A 239 -10.11 2.08 12.55
C THR A 239 -10.45 3.21 11.58
N ARG A 240 -11.55 3.95 11.81
CA ARG A 240 -11.93 5.11 10.99
C ARG A 240 -10.88 6.23 11.07
N GLU A 241 -10.36 6.51 12.26
CA GLU A 241 -9.31 7.51 12.48
C GLU A 241 -8.00 7.11 11.78
N VAL A 242 -7.57 5.86 11.95
CA VAL A 242 -6.38 5.30 11.31
C VAL A 242 -6.50 5.35 9.79
N ALA A 243 -7.64 4.91 9.23
CA ALA A 243 -7.90 4.96 7.81
C ALA A 243 -7.84 6.39 7.26
N ARG A 244 -8.52 7.34 7.90
CA ARG A 244 -8.51 8.76 7.48
C ARG A 244 -7.10 9.36 7.51
N ARG A 245 -6.29 8.98 8.51
CA ARG A 245 -4.91 9.45 8.67
C ARG A 245 -4.02 9.02 7.51
N PHE A 246 -4.10 7.76 7.09
CA PHE A 246 -3.32 7.23 5.96
C PHE A 246 -3.97 7.48 4.60
N GLY A 247 -5.21 7.98 4.59
CA GLY A 247 -6.01 8.10 3.37
C GLY A 247 -6.32 6.72 2.79
N ALA A 248 -6.60 5.75 3.65
CA ALA A 248 -6.98 4.40 3.25
C ALA A 248 -8.36 4.46 2.58
N HIS A 249 -8.47 3.86 1.39
CA HIS A 249 -9.70 3.80 0.62
C HIS A 249 -9.72 2.52 -0.20
N ALA A 250 -10.92 2.06 -0.54
CA ALA A 250 -11.09 0.96 -1.47
C ALA A 250 -10.87 1.46 -2.90
N ILE A 251 -10.23 0.61 -3.71
CA ILE A 251 -10.00 0.82 -5.13
C ILE A 251 -10.48 -0.41 -5.90
N GLU A 252 -11.15 -0.16 -7.03
CA GLU A 252 -11.49 -1.18 -8.02
C GLU A 252 -10.67 -0.91 -9.27
N ILE A 253 -9.88 -1.89 -9.70
CA ILE A 253 -9.00 -1.76 -10.87
C ILE A 253 -9.28 -2.86 -11.89
N ALA A 254 -9.18 -2.50 -13.17
CA ALA A 254 -9.18 -3.46 -14.27
C ALA A 254 -7.93 -3.26 -15.12
N MET A 255 -7.49 -4.36 -15.74
CA MET A 255 -6.30 -4.38 -16.59
C MET A 255 -6.32 -5.60 -17.51
N ARG A 256 -5.38 -5.62 -18.46
CA ARG A 256 -5.14 -6.75 -19.35
C ARG A 256 -3.70 -7.22 -19.25
N ARG A 257 -3.48 -8.53 -19.37
CA ARG A 257 -2.14 -9.10 -19.49
C ARG A 257 -1.60 -8.82 -20.89
N ALA A 258 -0.48 -8.11 -21.01
CA ALA A 258 0.21 -7.96 -22.29
C ALA A 258 0.69 -9.34 -22.82
N PRO A 259 0.94 -9.48 -24.13
CA PRO A 259 1.38 -10.75 -24.71
C PRO A 259 2.68 -11.31 -24.10
N GLN A 260 3.57 -10.41 -23.67
CA GLN A 260 4.85 -10.76 -23.07
C GLN A 260 5.17 -9.81 -21.92
N ALA A 261 5.86 -10.33 -20.90
CA ALA A 261 6.35 -9.50 -19.82
C ALA A 261 7.49 -8.59 -20.33
N PRO A 262 7.63 -7.35 -19.82
CA PRO A 262 8.78 -6.51 -20.10
C PRO A 262 10.07 -7.21 -19.66
N PRO A 263 11.18 -7.08 -20.42
CA PRO A 263 12.48 -7.58 -19.99
C PRO A 263 12.88 -7.06 -18.61
N LEU A 264 13.64 -7.84 -17.84
CA LEU A 264 14.03 -7.48 -16.46
C LEU A 264 14.70 -6.11 -16.38
N TRP A 265 15.49 -5.72 -17.38
CA TRP A 265 16.14 -4.40 -17.42
C TRP A 265 15.13 -3.25 -17.57
N VAL A 266 14.04 -3.46 -18.33
CA VAL A 266 12.94 -2.48 -18.44
C VAL A 266 12.21 -2.36 -17.11
N GLN A 267 11.92 -3.50 -16.47
CA GLN A 267 11.30 -3.50 -15.15
C GLN A 267 12.19 -2.78 -14.12
N TRP A 268 13.50 -3.03 -14.15
CA TRP A 268 14.47 -2.35 -13.30
C TRP A 268 14.51 -0.84 -13.58
N ALA A 269 14.58 -0.43 -14.84
CA ALA A 269 14.59 0.99 -15.22
C ALA A 269 13.31 1.71 -14.76
N ARG A 270 12.14 1.08 -14.89
CA ARG A 270 10.86 1.64 -14.39
C ARG A 270 10.87 1.79 -12.86
N ARG A 271 11.47 0.85 -12.14
CA ARG A 271 11.61 0.91 -10.68
C ARG A 271 12.61 1.97 -10.23
N ALA A 272 13.67 2.18 -11.01
CA ALA A 272 14.71 3.17 -10.78
C ALA A 272 14.33 4.59 -11.25
N ASP A 273 13.10 4.80 -11.73
CA ASP A 273 12.63 6.12 -12.17
C ASP A 273 12.80 7.17 -11.05
N PRO A 274 13.66 8.20 -11.24
CA PRO A 274 13.95 9.20 -10.23
C PRO A 274 12.68 9.97 -9.81
N ARG A 275 11.68 10.06 -10.69
CA ARG A 275 10.39 10.70 -10.36
C ARG A 275 9.66 9.95 -9.24
N ARG A 276 9.77 8.61 -9.17
CA ARG A 276 9.22 7.81 -8.07
C ARG A 276 9.93 8.10 -6.76
N ALA A 277 11.26 8.20 -6.79
CA ALA A 277 12.06 8.54 -5.60
C ALA A 277 11.69 9.94 -5.06
N VAL A 278 11.58 10.94 -5.94
CA VAL A 278 11.15 12.30 -5.55
C VAL A 278 9.74 12.30 -4.95
N ARG A 279 8.78 11.59 -5.57
CA ARG A 279 7.42 11.46 -5.02
C ARG A 279 7.42 10.78 -3.65
N ALA A 280 8.21 9.72 -3.46
CA ALA A 280 8.34 9.02 -2.18
C ALA A 280 8.91 9.93 -1.08
N VAL A 281 9.99 10.69 -1.36
CA VAL A 281 10.59 11.67 -0.44
C VAL A 281 9.55 12.73 -0.04
N ARG A 282 8.80 13.27 -1.01
CA ARG A 282 7.75 14.25 -0.76
C ARG A 282 6.61 13.69 0.10
N ARG A 283 6.17 12.44 -0.15
CA ARG A 283 5.12 11.76 0.61
C ARG A 283 5.50 11.48 2.06
N ARG A 284 6.76 11.09 2.30
CA ARG A 284 7.30 10.89 3.66
C ARG A 284 7.57 12.18 4.43
N GLY A 285 7.36 13.34 3.79
CA GLY A 285 7.69 14.64 4.38
C GLY A 285 9.20 14.88 4.52
N LEU A 286 10.03 14.08 3.84
CA LEU A 286 11.49 14.15 3.90
C LEU A 286 12.09 15.14 2.89
N ALA A 287 11.26 15.86 2.13
CA ALA A 287 11.74 16.82 1.13
C ALA A 287 12.65 17.90 1.74
N GLY A 288 12.31 18.41 2.93
CA GLY A 288 13.17 19.34 3.67
C GLY A 288 14.50 18.70 4.07
N ALA A 289 14.46 17.46 4.59
CA ALA A 289 15.66 16.73 5.00
C ALA A 289 16.57 16.40 3.80
N ALA A 290 15.99 16.02 2.66
CA ALA A 290 16.74 15.77 1.43
C ALA A 290 17.36 17.05 0.86
N ALA A 291 16.63 18.17 0.87
CA ALA A 291 17.17 19.47 0.45
C ALA A 291 18.30 19.94 1.37
N LEU A 292 18.14 19.79 2.69
CA LEU A 292 19.21 20.09 3.65
C LEU A 292 20.43 19.19 3.43
N GLY A 293 20.23 17.88 3.25
CA GLY A 293 21.31 16.94 2.94
C GLY A 293 22.05 17.29 1.64
N ALA A 294 21.34 17.72 0.60
CA ALA A 294 21.94 18.20 -0.64
C ALA A 294 22.75 19.49 -0.43
N ALA A 295 22.26 20.42 0.40
CA ALA A 295 22.99 21.63 0.77
C ALA A 295 24.29 21.30 1.53
N MET A 296 24.22 20.40 2.51
CA MET A 296 25.39 19.94 3.27
C MET A 296 26.38 19.17 2.40
N LEU A 297 25.92 18.35 1.46
CA LEU A 297 26.78 17.66 0.50
C LEU A 297 27.46 18.65 -0.45
N ALA A 298 26.76 19.68 -0.91
CA ALA A 298 27.32 20.73 -1.76
C ALA A 298 28.41 21.55 -1.03
N CYS A 299 28.27 21.78 0.28
CA CYS A 299 29.32 22.44 1.07
C CYS A 299 30.41 21.44 1.48
N TYR A 300 30.10 20.57 2.44
CA TYR A 300 31.07 19.73 3.11
C TYR A 300 31.51 18.53 2.27
N GLY A 301 30.64 18.01 1.40
CA GLY A 301 30.98 16.92 0.49
C GLY A 301 31.98 17.37 -0.58
N THR A 302 31.79 18.58 -1.13
CA THR A 302 32.75 19.17 -2.07
C THR A 302 34.09 19.46 -1.39
N LEU A 303 34.09 20.00 -0.17
CA LEU A 303 35.32 20.20 0.62
C LEU A 303 36.05 18.87 0.91
N ALA A 304 35.33 17.86 1.38
CA ALA A 304 35.90 16.53 1.64
C ALA A 304 36.46 15.88 0.36
N ALA A 305 35.74 15.98 -0.76
CA ALA A 305 36.20 15.46 -2.05
C ALA A 305 37.47 16.17 -2.53
N THR A 306 37.55 17.50 -2.41
CA THR A 306 38.76 18.24 -2.76
C THR A 306 39.96 17.87 -1.88
N ALA A 307 39.74 17.68 -0.57
CA ALA A 307 40.80 17.27 0.35
C ALA A 307 41.31 15.85 0.02
N LEU A 308 40.40 14.90 -0.23
CA LEU A 308 40.75 13.53 -0.59
C LEU A 308 41.46 13.43 -1.95
N LEU A 309 40.99 14.17 -2.95
CA LEU A 309 41.63 14.22 -4.26
C LEU A 309 43.02 14.86 -4.17
N SER A 310 43.19 15.88 -3.32
CA SER A 310 44.49 16.50 -3.07
C SER A 310 45.48 15.52 -2.43
N LEU A 311 45.02 14.65 -1.52
CA LEU A 311 45.84 13.55 -0.99
C LEU A 311 46.24 12.52 -2.05
N ALA A 312 45.44 12.38 -3.12
CA ALA A 312 45.75 11.56 -4.28
C ALA A 312 46.58 12.31 -5.36
N GLY A 313 47.04 13.53 -5.07
CA GLY A 313 47.82 14.35 -6.01
C GLY A 313 46.99 15.03 -7.11
N ILE A 314 45.66 14.98 -7.02
CA ILE A 314 44.73 15.58 -7.98
C ILE A 314 44.21 16.90 -7.41
N THR A 315 44.57 18.01 -8.03
CA THR A 315 44.05 19.34 -7.66
C THR A 315 42.80 19.67 -8.47
N LEU A 316 41.68 19.91 -7.78
CA LEU A 316 40.42 20.31 -8.39
C LEU A 316 40.15 21.78 -8.07
N ALA A 317 40.05 22.64 -9.09
CA ALA A 317 39.67 24.04 -8.90
C ALA A 317 38.15 24.13 -8.69
N VAL A 318 37.73 24.33 -7.44
CA VAL A 318 36.31 24.51 -7.11
C VAL A 318 35.95 26.00 -7.11
N ASN A 319 34.91 26.37 -7.87
CA ASN A 319 34.39 27.72 -7.88
C ASN A 319 33.55 27.98 -6.61
N GLY A 320 34.10 28.77 -5.67
CA GLY A 320 33.44 29.09 -4.40
C GLY A 320 32.09 29.82 -4.55
N GLY A 321 31.93 30.60 -5.62
CA GLY A 321 30.65 31.24 -5.95
C GLY A 321 29.58 30.24 -6.38
N ALA A 322 29.96 29.22 -7.15
CA ALA A 322 29.06 28.14 -7.55
C ALA A 322 28.63 27.27 -6.35
N VAL A 323 29.56 26.99 -5.43
CA VAL A 323 29.27 26.26 -4.18
C VAL A 323 28.33 27.07 -3.28
N SER A 324 28.61 28.36 -3.08
CA SER A 324 27.75 29.25 -2.28
C SER A 324 26.34 29.38 -2.88
N ALA A 325 26.23 29.51 -4.20
CA ALA A 325 24.94 29.54 -4.89
C ALA A 325 24.16 28.23 -4.72
N ALA A 326 24.83 27.07 -4.77
CA ALA A 326 24.21 25.77 -4.53
C ALA A 326 23.71 25.63 -3.08
N ILE A 327 24.52 26.04 -2.09
CA ILE A 327 24.14 26.02 -0.67
C ILE A 327 22.88 26.87 -0.43
N LEU A 328 22.89 28.11 -0.94
CA LEU A 328 21.75 29.02 -0.79
C LEU A 328 20.50 28.48 -1.50
N ALA A 329 20.65 27.91 -2.70
CA ALA A 329 19.53 27.32 -3.44
C ALA A 329 18.90 26.14 -2.67
N PHE A 330 19.72 25.20 -2.18
CA PHE A 330 19.21 24.04 -1.44
C PHE A 330 18.70 24.40 -0.04
N GLY A 331 19.34 25.36 0.65
CA GLY A 331 18.84 25.91 1.91
C GLY A 331 17.48 26.58 1.74
N THR A 332 17.30 27.37 0.69
CA THR A 332 16.01 27.99 0.34
C THR A 332 14.96 26.93 0.02
N LEU A 333 15.31 25.87 -0.71
CA LEU A 333 14.41 24.74 -0.97
C LEU A 333 13.99 24.03 0.33
N ALA A 334 14.89 23.89 1.31
CA ALA A 334 14.56 23.32 2.61
C ALA A 334 13.56 24.20 3.38
N VAL A 335 13.73 25.53 3.36
CA VAL A 335 12.79 26.49 3.96
C VAL A 335 11.43 26.42 3.27
N ILE A 336 11.39 26.40 1.93
CA ILE A 336 10.14 26.25 1.16
C ILE A 336 9.43 24.94 1.51
N ALA A 337 10.18 23.84 1.69
CA ALA A 337 9.62 22.55 2.06
C ALA A 337 8.96 22.58 3.46
N VAL A 338 9.57 23.27 4.43
CA VAL A 338 8.99 23.50 5.76
C VAL A 338 7.76 24.43 5.68
N ALA A 339 7.82 25.51 4.89
CA ALA A 339 6.69 26.41 4.68
C ALA A 339 5.47 25.70 4.06
N ALA A 340 5.70 24.78 3.12
CA ALA A 340 4.65 23.93 2.56
C ALA A 340 4.05 22.96 3.59
N GLY A 341 4.78 22.62 4.65
CA GLY A 341 4.31 21.84 5.79
C GLY A 341 3.32 22.60 6.68
N VAL A 342 3.56 23.89 6.91
CA VAL A 342 2.69 24.75 7.74
C VAL A 342 1.24 24.73 7.27
N ARG A 343 0.99 24.79 5.95
CA ARG A 343 -0.36 24.72 5.37
C ARG A 343 -1.08 23.40 5.69
N LYS A 344 -0.34 22.33 6.02
CA LYS A 344 -0.90 21.00 6.29
C LYS A 344 -1.25 20.77 7.76
N HIS A 345 -0.51 21.35 8.71
CA HIS A 345 -0.69 21.08 10.14
C HIS A 345 -0.88 22.35 11.00
N GLY A 346 -0.90 23.54 10.40
CA GLY A 346 -1.26 24.80 11.07
C GLY A 346 -0.28 25.29 12.15
N ARG A 347 0.95 24.76 12.20
CA ARG A 347 1.97 25.18 13.18
C ARG A 347 3.03 26.04 12.52
N TYR A 348 3.21 27.27 13.02
CA TYR A 348 4.15 28.24 12.46
C TYR A 348 5.56 28.18 13.07
N ALA A 349 5.72 27.56 14.24
CA ALA A 349 7.03 27.45 14.91
C ALA A 349 8.13 26.83 14.04
N PRO A 350 7.91 25.71 13.29
CA PRO A 350 8.92 25.18 12.38
C PRO A 350 9.35 26.19 11.31
N LEU A 351 8.41 26.96 10.75
CA LEU A 351 8.69 27.95 9.72
C LEU A 351 9.51 29.13 10.24
N ALA A 352 9.21 29.62 11.44
CA ALA A 352 10.00 30.68 12.06
C ALA A 352 11.47 30.27 12.22
N VAL A 353 11.72 29.04 12.70
CA VAL A 353 13.08 28.49 12.86
C VAL A 353 13.75 28.29 11.49
N ALA A 354 13.00 27.84 10.47
CA ALA A 354 13.54 27.67 9.12
C ALA A 354 13.96 29.02 8.49
N LEU A 355 13.12 30.06 8.62
CA LEU A 355 13.43 31.40 8.12
C LEU A 355 14.65 32.00 8.81
N ALA A 356 14.79 31.82 10.13
CA ALA A 356 15.97 32.24 10.87
C ALA A 356 17.24 31.52 10.35
N GLY A 357 17.18 30.20 10.17
CA GLY A 357 18.30 29.43 9.61
C GLY A 357 18.66 29.85 8.18
N GLY A 358 17.66 30.11 7.33
CA GLY A 358 17.89 30.64 5.98
C GLY A 358 18.53 32.04 5.97
N ALA A 359 18.13 32.92 6.87
CA ALA A 359 18.73 34.24 7.03
C ALA A 359 20.20 34.15 7.49
N ILE A 360 20.51 33.21 8.39
CA ILE A 360 21.89 32.95 8.84
C ILE A 360 22.76 32.46 7.67
N LEU A 361 22.25 31.57 6.82
CA LEU A 361 22.98 31.13 5.61
C LEU A 361 23.19 32.27 4.61
N LEU A 362 22.19 33.13 4.39
CA LEU A 362 22.33 34.31 3.53
C LEU A 362 23.41 35.26 4.06
N TYR A 363 23.44 35.52 5.37
CA TYR A 363 24.47 36.34 6.00
C TYR A 363 25.87 35.74 5.80
N ALA A 364 26.03 34.43 6.05
CA ALA A 364 27.31 33.75 5.92
C ALA A 364 27.88 33.78 4.49
N HIS A 365 27.04 33.79 3.45
CA HIS A 365 27.54 33.77 2.06
C HIS A 365 27.55 35.13 1.35
N LEU A 366 26.76 36.10 1.79
CA LEU A 366 26.64 37.40 1.12
C LEU A 366 27.29 38.56 1.88
N VAL A 367 27.54 38.41 3.18
CA VAL A 367 28.09 39.48 4.03
C VAL A 367 29.48 39.10 4.55
N ASP A 368 29.57 38.06 5.37
CA ASP A 368 30.82 37.64 5.99
C ASP A 368 30.83 36.13 6.22
N PHE A 369 31.78 35.45 5.58
CA PHE A 369 31.87 33.99 5.64
C PHE A 369 32.53 33.53 6.93
N SER A 370 31.73 32.82 7.74
CA SER A 370 32.19 32.11 8.91
C SER A 370 31.61 30.71 8.91
N PHE A 371 32.50 29.71 9.01
CA PHE A 371 32.12 28.31 9.11
C PHE A 371 31.17 28.04 10.29
N ALA A 372 31.41 28.70 11.44
CA ALA A 372 30.56 28.55 12.62
C ALA A 372 29.15 29.12 12.38
N VAL A 373 29.05 30.23 11.66
CA VAL A 373 27.77 30.88 11.33
C VAL A 373 27.02 30.05 10.29
N GLU A 374 27.68 29.54 9.26
CA GLU A 374 27.07 28.63 8.28
C GLU A 374 26.51 27.36 8.96
N ALA A 375 27.31 26.72 9.83
CA ALA A 375 26.90 25.53 10.57
C ALA A 375 25.67 25.80 11.45
N LEU A 376 25.59 26.97 12.12
CA LEU A 376 24.41 27.40 12.88
C LEU A 376 23.17 27.52 11.99
N GLY A 377 23.32 28.04 10.76
CA GLY A 377 22.25 28.11 9.78
C GLY A 377 21.71 26.73 9.41
N PHE A 378 22.59 25.76 9.14
CA PHE A 378 22.19 24.38 8.87
C PHE A 378 21.54 23.69 10.07
N VAL A 379 22.07 23.89 11.28
CA VAL A 379 21.48 23.33 12.51
C VAL A 379 20.07 23.88 12.74
N ALA A 380 19.86 25.19 12.55
CA ALA A 380 18.53 25.80 12.66
C ALA A 380 17.55 25.20 11.64
N ILE A 381 17.94 25.07 10.37
CA ILE A 381 17.10 24.41 9.35
C ILE A 381 16.84 22.94 9.70
N GLY A 382 17.83 22.23 10.25
CA GLY A 382 17.69 20.85 10.73
C GLY A 382 16.67 20.72 11.86
N ILE A 383 16.72 21.60 12.86
CA ILE A 383 15.75 21.67 13.95
C ILE A 383 14.35 21.98 13.39
N ALA A 384 14.24 22.92 12.46
CA ALA A 384 12.97 23.25 11.81
C ALA A 384 12.36 22.04 11.09
N ILE A 385 13.16 21.29 10.34
CA ILE A 385 12.73 20.06 9.66
C ILE A 385 12.30 19.00 10.68
N TRP A 386 13.04 18.84 11.78
CA TRP A 386 12.68 17.90 12.84
C TRP A 386 11.35 18.27 13.52
N LEU A 387 11.14 19.56 13.81
CA LEU A 387 9.88 20.06 14.37
C LEU A 387 8.70 19.89 13.39
N ASP A 388 8.91 20.19 12.10
CA ASP A 388 7.93 19.96 11.02
C ASP A 388 7.59 18.47 10.90
N HIS A 389 8.60 17.59 10.99
CA HIS A 389 8.40 16.13 10.94
C HIS A 389 7.59 15.63 12.15
N ARG A 390 7.94 16.06 13.37
CA ARG A 390 7.16 15.72 14.58
C ARG A 390 5.74 16.28 14.54
N ALA A 391 5.53 17.45 13.96
CA ALA A 391 4.19 18.00 13.77
C ALA A 391 3.33 17.17 12.79
N ARG A 392 3.96 16.42 11.88
CA ARG A 392 3.29 15.51 10.94
C ARG A 392 2.96 14.14 11.55
N GLU A 393 3.55 13.78 12.68
CA GLU A 393 3.28 12.54 13.41
C GLU A 393 2.41 12.80 14.65
N PRO A 394 1.07 12.87 14.53
CA PRO A 394 0.22 12.84 15.72
C PRO A 394 0.41 11.50 16.47
N ALA A 395 0.36 11.50 17.81
CA ALA A 395 0.28 10.24 18.56
C ALA A 395 -0.93 9.42 18.06
N LEU A 396 -0.83 8.10 17.99
CA LEU A 396 -2.06 7.30 17.84
C LEU A 396 -2.95 7.53 19.05
N PRO A 397 -4.27 7.56 18.88
CA PRO A 397 -5.14 7.34 20.02
C PRO A 397 -4.73 6.02 20.69
N ALA A 398 -4.56 6.04 22.01
CA ALA A 398 -4.27 4.82 22.76
C ALA A 398 -5.37 3.79 22.44
N ARG A 399 -4.99 2.56 22.05
CA ARG A 399 -5.94 1.45 21.87
C ARG A 399 -6.65 1.31 23.22
N GLY A 400 -7.91 1.76 23.29
CA GLY A 400 -8.67 1.68 24.52
C GLY A 400 -8.75 0.21 24.89
N LYS A 401 -8.19 -0.20 26.04
CA LYS A 401 -8.44 -1.53 26.59
C LYS A 401 -9.94 -1.61 26.88
N ARG A 402 -10.75 -2.09 25.95
CA ARG A 402 -12.15 -2.43 26.18
C ARG A 402 -12.44 -3.82 25.63
N ALA A 403 -12.39 -4.76 26.59
CA ALA A 403 -13.27 -5.91 26.74
C ALA A 403 -13.37 -6.92 25.58
N VAL A 404 -12.29 -7.66 25.36
CA VAL A 404 -12.40 -9.07 24.94
C VAL A 404 -11.85 -9.89 26.10
N GLY A 405 -12.69 -10.15 27.12
CA GLY A 405 -12.24 -10.89 28.31
C GLY A 405 -13.23 -11.06 29.46
N GLU A 406 -14.20 -10.17 29.65
CA GLU A 406 -15.11 -10.25 30.82
C GLU A 406 -16.57 -10.04 30.43
N ARG A 407 -17.16 -11.00 29.70
CA ARG A 407 -18.63 -11.23 29.69
C ARG A 407 -19.03 -12.71 29.53
N ALA A 408 -18.09 -13.65 29.65
CA ALA A 408 -18.39 -15.08 29.66
C ALA A 408 -18.76 -15.63 31.06
N ALA A 409 -19.00 -14.76 32.03
CA ALA A 409 -19.41 -15.13 33.39
C ALA A 409 -20.52 -14.21 33.91
N ALA A 410 -21.59 -13.99 33.13
CA ALA A 410 -22.87 -13.50 33.63
C ALA A 410 -23.94 -13.54 32.51
N SER A 411 -24.43 -14.74 32.19
CA SER A 411 -25.82 -15.02 31.80
C SER A 411 -25.97 -16.50 31.49
#